data_AF-A0A8J3Z373-F1
#
_entry.id   AF-A0A8J3Z373-F1
#
_cell.length_a   1.000
_cell.length_b   1.000
_cell.length_c   1.000
_cell.angle_alpha   90.00
_cell.angle_beta   90.00
_cell.angle_gamma   90.00
#
_symmetry.space_group_name_H-M   'P 1'
#
loop_
_entity.id
_entity.type
_entity.pdbx_description
1 polymer ?
#
loop_
_entity_poly.entity_id
_entity_poly.type
_entity_poly.pdbx_seq_one_letter_code
_entity_poly.pdbx_strand_id
1 'polypeptide(L)'
;MGTDTEGETRRSKEILERWRNSAHQLDDTAKATASGDLAAANSSSELGNRRQRLMRRGLDLDGIVNKDDSLWVSFLSCGLAAARAVGRVVTAPSRAHPSLAVGTGALIGPSLFITNNHVIWSADDASAMGVQFGYEFADDGTESQPRYCAFVPERFFCTDVELDFTVVAVADLDGAPPGEAYATVPLIGRTGKAVRAEFLNVIHHPGGDRKRISIRENQMVAEDDLWLRYRSDARRGSSGAPVFNDQWEMVALHHGGVPMRDESGADLDVNGARWTPDMGEETKAYTANEGARVSRIVRRLREAELADAARQLIDDALGEE
;
A
#
# COMPACT_ATOMS: atom_id res chain seq x y z
N MET A 1 -11.69 21.22 -1.64
CA MET A 1 -11.57 19.96 -2.40
C MET A 1 -12.96 19.41 -2.59
N GLY A 2 -13.47 19.44 -3.82
CA GLY A 2 -14.67 18.68 -4.15
C GLY A 2 -14.30 17.21 -4.14
N THR A 3 -15.02 16.37 -3.41
CA THR A 3 -14.88 14.93 -3.51
C THR A 3 -15.28 14.54 -4.93
N ASP A 4 -14.34 14.05 -5.74
CA ASP A 4 -14.63 13.46 -7.05
C ASP A 4 -15.37 12.12 -6.85
N THR A 5 -16.64 12.26 -6.51
CA THR A 5 -17.57 11.17 -6.23
C THR A 5 -17.81 10.32 -7.47
N GLU A 6 -17.67 10.90 -8.67
CA GLU A 6 -17.77 10.16 -9.94
C GLU A 6 -16.54 9.26 -10.15
N GLY A 7 -15.33 9.79 -9.94
CA GLY A 7 -14.08 9.03 -10.00
C GLY A 7 -14.04 7.89 -8.98
N GLU A 8 -14.44 8.15 -7.75
CA GLU A 8 -14.53 7.13 -6.69
C GLU A 8 -15.55 6.03 -7.01
N THR A 9 -16.71 6.41 -7.56
CA THR A 9 -17.74 5.47 -8.00
C THR A 9 -17.26 4.60 -9.17
N ARG A 10 -16.54 5.18 -10.14
CA ARG A 10 -15.96 4.44 -11.26
C ARG A 10 -14.95 3.41 -10.78
N ARG A 11 -13.98 3.84 -9.95
CA ARG A 11 -12.96 2.95 -9.38
C ARG A 11 -13.58 1.80 -8.59
N SER A 12 -14.59 2.08 -7.76
CA SER A 12 -15.29 1.05 -6.99
C SER A 12 -15.94 -0.02 -7.89
N LYS A 13 -16.53 0.38 -9.03
CA LYS A 13 -17.09 -0.55 -10.03
C LYS A 13 -16.01 -1.41 -10.67
N GLU A 14 -14.89 -0.82 -11.06
CA GLU A 14 -13.78 -1.54 -11.68
C GLU A 14 -13.13 -2.55 -10.72
N ILE A 15 -12.91 -2.16 -9.46
CA ILE A 15 -12.44 -3.07 -8.39
C ILE A 15 -13.39 -4.26 -8.26
N LEU A 16 -14.71 -4.01 -8.24
CA LEU A 16 -15.71 -5.06 -8.10
C LEU A 16 -15.74 -6.00 -9.31
N GLU A 17 -15.58 -5.48 -10.52
CA GLU A 17 -15.51 -6.30 -11.74
C GLU A 17 -14.28 -7.22 -11.70
N ARG A 18 -13.11 -6.68 -11.36
CA ARG A 18 -11.91 -7.52 -11.25
C ARG A 18 -12.00 -8.54 -10.11
N TRP A 19 -12.64 -8.18 -9.00
CA TRP A 19 -12.96 -9.12 -7.92
C TRP A 19 -13.82 -10.28 -8.41
N ARG A 20 -14.90 -10.00 -9.16
CA ARG A 20 -15.75 -11.05 -9.76
C ARG A 20 -14.98 -11.94 -10.72
N ASN A 21 -14.10 -11.37 -11.53
CA ASN A 21 -13.24 -12.12 -12.45
C ASN A 21 -12.20 -13.01 -11.72
N SER A 22 -11.97 -12.75 -10.42
CA SER A 22 -11.05 -13.51 -9.58
C SER A 22 -11.69 -14.72 -8.88
N ALA A 23 -12.98 -14.99 -9.07
CA ALA A 23 -13.73 -16.01 -8.31
C ALA A 23 -13.04 -17.39 -8.25
N HIS A 24 -12.52 -17.87 -9.37
CA HIS A 24 -11.79 -19.15 -9.42
C HIS A 24 -10.53 -19.16 -8.53
N GLN A 25 -9.80 -18.04 -8.48
CA GLN A 25 -8.61 -17.91 -7.64
C GLN A 25 -8.96 -17.89 -6.15
N LEU A 26 -10.12 -17.32 -5.79
CA LEU A 26 -10.58 -17.26 -4.40
C LEU A 26 -10.84 -18.67 -3.85
N ASP A 27 -11.47 -19.54 -4.65
CA ASP A 27 -11.72 -20.93 -4.27
C ASP A 27 -10.41 -21.71 -4.11
N ASP A 28 -9.48 -21.55 -5.04
CA ASP A 28 -8.18 -22.22 -5.00
C ASP A 28 -7.33 -21.73 -3.83
N THR A 29 -7.34 -20.41 -3.56
CA THR A 29 -6.68 -19.82 -2.38
C THR A 29 -7.31 -20.35 -1.09
N ALA A 30 -8.63 -20.44 -1.00
CA ALA A 30 -9.30 -21.00 0.18
C ALA A 30 -8.88 -22.46 0.43
N LYS A 31 -8.74 -23.27 -0.62
CA LYS A 31 -8.20 -24.64 -0.52
C LYS A 31 -6.74 -24.66 -0.07
N ALA A 32 -5.89 -23.79 -0.63
CA ALA A 32 -4.50 -23.67 -0.24
C ALA A 32 -4.36 -23.28 1.24
N THR A 33 -5.11 -22.29 1.70
CA THR A 33 -5.15 -21.89 3.12
C THR A 33 -5.62 -23.02 4.01
N ALA A 34 -6.70 -23.72 3.65
CA ALA A 34 -7.26 -24.80 4.48
C ALA A 34 -6.35 -26.03 4.58
N SER A 35 -5.63 -26.35 3.50
CA SER A 35 -4.71 -27.49 3.43
C SER A 35 -3.30 -27.17 3.93
N GLY A 36 -2.90 -25.89 3.91
CA GLY A 36 -1.51 -25.49 4.05
C GLY A 36 -0.65 -25.84 2.82
N ASP A 37 -1.27 -26.02 1.65
CA ASP A 37 -0.56 -26.33 0.40
C ASP A 37 -0.68 -25.18 -0.60
N LEU A 38 0.37 -24.37 -0.72
CA LEU A 38 0.39 -23.27 -1.70
C LEU A 38 0.27 -23.75 -3.15
N ALA A 39 0.60 -25.00 -3.48
CA ALA A 39 0.45 -25.52 -4.83
C ALA A 39 -1.01 -25.66 -5.27
N ALA A 40 -1.95 -25.72 -4.32
CA ALA A 40 -3.38 -25.71 -4.63
C ALA A 40 -3.85 -24.39 -5.23
N ALA A 41 -3.11 -23.29 -4.97
CA ALA A 41 -3.44 -21.96 -5.47
C ALA A 41 -2.35 -21.36 -6.35
N ASN A 42 -1.23 -22.02 -6.65
CA ASN A 42 -0.13 -21.39 -7.38
C ASN A 42 0.54 -22.38 -8.33
N SER A 43 0.97 -21.89 -9.49
CA SER A 43 1.72 -22.68 -10.45
C SER A 43 3.12 -23.02 -9.94
N SER A 44 3.72 -24.09 -10.49
CA SER A 44 5.09 -24.48 -10.15
C SER A 44 6.13 -23.39 -10.47
N SER A 45 5.87 -22.56 -11.48
CA SER A 45 6.72 -21.42 -11.85
C SER A 45 6.68 -20.32 -10.78
N GLU A 46 5.47 -19.95 -10.32
CA GLU A 46 5.30 -18.94 -9.26
C GLU A 46 5.97 -19.39 -7.96
N LEU A 47 5.75 -20.64 -7.55
CA LEU A 47 6.39 -21.21 -6.37
C LEU A 47 7.91 -21.32 -6.54
N GLY A 48 8.40 -21.69 -7.72
CA GLY A 48 9.83 -21.73 -8.02
C GLY A 48 10.49 -20.36 -7.90
N ASN A 49 9.86 -19.31 -8.43
CA ASN A 49 10.33 -17.94 -8.31
C ASN A 49 10.33 -17.48 -6.85
N ARG A 50 9.26 -17.78 -6.10
CA ARG A 50 9.16 -17.43 -4.68
C ARG A 50 10.22 -18.14 -3.83
N ARG A 51 10.45 -19.44 -4.04
CA ARG A 51 11.52 -20.21 -3.38
C ARG A 51 12.90 -19.63 -3.70
N GLN A 52 13.19 -19.35 -4.96
CA GLN A 52 14.48 -18.79 -5.35
C GLN A 52 14.72 -17.43 -4.69
N ARG A 53 13.68 -16.60 -4.56
CA ARG A 53 13.75 -15.31 -3.88
C ARG A 53 14.06 -15.47 -2.38
N LEU A 54 13.37 -16.37 -1.70
CA LEU A 54 13.60 -16.67 -0.29
C LEU A 54 15.00 -17.24 -0.04
N MET A 55 15.47 -18.16 -0.89
CA MET A 55 16.79 -18.77 -0.79
C MET A 55 17.93 -17.76 -0.85
N ARG A 56 17.81 -16.70 -1.67
CA ARG A 56 18.82 -15.62 -1.72
C ARG A 56 18.93 -14.83 -0.41
N ARG A 57 17.89 -14.90 0.42
CA ARG A 57 17.83 -14.30 1.75
C ARG A 57 18.09 -15.31 2.87
N GLY A 58 18.49 -16.54 2.54
CA GLY A 58 18.71 -17.63 3.49
C GLY A 58 17.41 -18.15 4.13
N LEU A 59 16.27 -17.94 3.49
CA LEU A 59 14.94 -18.39 3.94
C LEU A 59 14.43 -19.55 3.08
N ASP A 60 13.51 -20.34 3.63
CA ASP A 60 12.84 -21.45 2.95
C ASP A 60 11.33 -21.25 2.93
N LEU A 61 10.69 -21.58 1.80
CA LEU A 61 9.24 -21.46 1.63
C LEU A 61 8.49 -22.50 2.46
N ASP A 62 9.03 -23.72 2.58
CA ASP A 62 8.38 -24.80 3.36
C ASP A 62 8.31 -24.46 4.86
N GLY A 63 9.19 -23.56 5.34
CA GLY A 63 9.15 -22.99 6.69
C GLY A 63 8.14 -21.84 6.88
N ILE A 64 7.61 -21.26 5.80
CA ILE A 64 6.58 -20.20 5.81
C ILE A 64 5.17 -20.79 5.65
N VAL A 65 5.07 -21.98 5.07
CA VAL A 65 3.81 -22.62 4.63
C VAL A 65 3.32 -23.70 5.57
N ASN A 66 4.20 -24.23 6.43
CA ASN A 66 3.73 -25.11 7.49
C ASN A 66 2.69 -24.38 8.34
N LYS A 67 1.82 -25.12 9.05
CA LYS A 67 0.84 -24.57 10.03
C LYS A 67 1.50 -23.81 11.21
N ASP A 68 2.77 -23.49 11.06
CA ASP A 68 3.59 -22.66 11.91
C ASP A 68 3.45 -21.21 11.46
N ASP A 69 2.52 -20.50 12.11
CA ASP A 69 2.32 -19.04 11.96
C ASP A 69 3.39 -18.25 12.74
N SER A 70 4.51 -18.87 13.10
CA SER A 70 5.60 -18.20 13.79
C SER A 70 6.47 -17.42 12.83
N LEU A 71 6.81 -16.20 13.24
CA LEU A 71 7.75 -15.33 12.56
C LEU A 71 8.97 -15.15 13.45
N TRP A 72 10.14 -15.01 12.83
CA TRP A 72 11.35 -14.64 13.55
C TRP A 72 11.14 -13.29 14.26
N VAL A 73 11.69 -13.13 15.47
CA VAL A 73 11.59 -11.86 16.22
C VAL A 73 12.09 -10.66 15.40
N SER A 74 13.05 -10.88 14.49
CA SER A 74 13.54 -9.87 13.55
C SER A 74 12.44 -9.26 12.67
N PHE A 75 11.34 -9.98 12.42
CA PHE A 75 10.16 -9.47 11.74
C PHE A 75 9.67 -8.16 12.34
N LEU A 76 9.62 -8.06 13.68
CA LEU A 76 9.20 -6.85 14.38
C LEU A 76 10.20 -5.71 14.15
N SER A 77 11.50 -5.96 14.30
CA SER A 77 12.52 -4.92 14.10
C SER A 77 12.59 -4.42 12.65
N CYS A 78 12.43 -5.31 11.67
CA CYS A 78 12.38 -4.95 10.26
C CYS A 78 11.08 -4.20 9.92
N GLY A 79 9.96 -4.58 10.52
CA GLY A 79 8.68 -3.90 10.39
C GLY A 79 8.71 -2.49 10.94
N LEU A 80 9.32 -2.28 12.12
CA LEU A 80 9.55 -0.95 12.68
C LEU A 80 10.46 -0.10 11.77
N ALA A 81 11.50 -0.69 11.18
CA ALA A 81 12.35 0.01 10.22
C ALA A 81 11.56 0.46 8.96
N ALA A 82 10.74 -0.44 8.39
CA ALA A 82 9.87 -0.10 7.25
C ALA A 82 8.81 0.95 7.64
N ALA A 83 8.25 0.87 8.86
CA ALA A 83 7.23 1.79 9.36
C ALA A 83 7.72 3.23 9.48
N ARG A 84 9.02 3.47 9.65
CA ARG A 84 9.58 4.82 9.69
C ARG A 84 9.39 5.55 8.35
N ALA A 85 9.46 4.83 7.24
CA ALA A 85 9.34 5.40 5.90
C ALA A 85 7.88 5.77 5.55
N VAL A 86 6.92 5.23 6.30
CA VAL A 86 5.49 5.44 6.08
C VAL A 86 5.03 6.72 6.76
N GLY A 87 4.37 7.58 5.99
CA GLY A 87 3.87 8.87 6.45
C GLY A 87 2.41 9.10 6.12
N ARG A 88 1.79 9.98 6.88
CA ARG A 88 0.42 10.46 6.64
C ARG A 88 0.46 11.62 5.67
N VAL A 89 -0.24 11.49 4.54
CA VAL A 89 -0.37 12.58 3.58
C VAL A 89 -1.44 13.55 4.08
N VAL A 90 -1.10 14.83 4.11
CA VAL A 90 -1.98 15.88 4.63
C VAL A 90 -1.94 17.14 3.78
N THR A 91 -3.00 17.95 3.87
CA THR A 91 -2.98 19.31 3.34
C THR A 91 -1.97 20.18 4.11
N ALA A 92 -1.40 21.16 3.44
CA ALA A 92 -0.49 22.11 4.06
C ALA A 92 -1.13 22.77 5.29
N PRO A 93 -0.39 22.91 6.39
CA PRO A 93 -0.91 23.54 7.59
C PRO A 93 -1.23 25.01 7.33
N SER A 94 -2.35 25.49 7.85
CA SER A 94 -2.73 26.90 7.78
C SER A 94 -3.03 27.45 9.17
N ARG A 95 -2.95 28.78 9.36
CA ARG A 95 -3.36 29.41 10.63
C ARG A 95 -4.84 29.24 10.94
N ALA A 96 -5.67 29.03 9.92
CA ALA A 96 -7.13 28.99 10.05
C ALA A 96 -7.69 27.58 10.27
N HIS A 97 -7.00 26.54 9.75
CA HIS A 97 -7.49 25.16 9.79
C HIS A 97 -6.33 24.18 10.03
N PRO A 98 -6.54 23.15 10.87
CA PRO A 98 -5.58 22.06 11.02
C PRO A 98 -5.41 21.30 9.70
N SER A 99 -4.24 20.69 9.53
CA SER A 99 -3.98 19.81 8.38
C SER A 99 -5.02 18.69 8.30
N LEU A 100 -5.63 18.53 7.12
CA LEU A 100 -6.58 17.47 6.86
C LEU A 100 -5.84 16.24 6.33
N ALA A 101 -6.15 15.06 6.89
CA ALA A 101 -5.70 13.79 6.34
C ALA A 101 -6.29 13.55 4.96
N VAL A 102 -5.44 13.21 3.99
CA VAL A 102 -5.89 12.83 2.64
C VAL A 102 -5.50 11.39 2.27
N GLY A 103 -4.43 10.85 2.87
CA GLY A 103 -4.03 9.46 2.62
C GLY A 103 -2.79 9.04 3.37
N THR A 104 -2.17 7.97 2.88
CA THR A 104 -0.93 7.36 3.35
C THR A 104 0.06 7.30 2.19
N GLY A 105 1.35 7.21 2.47
CA GLY A 105 2.35 6.83 1.48
C GLY A 105 3.66 6.40 2.14
N ALA A 106 4.70 6.18 1.33
CA ALA A 106 6.00 5.79 1.84
C ALA A 106 7.15 6.48 1.10
N LEU A 107 8.24 6.76 1.82
CA LEU A 107 9.52 7.12 1.22
C LEU A 107 10.10 5.90 0.47
N ILE A 108 10.33 6.06 -0.82
CA ILE A 108 10.92 5.02 -1.69
C ILE A 108 12.40 5.26 -2.01
N GLY A 109 12.89 6.46 -1.70
CA GLY A 109 14.28 6.86 -1.80
C GLY A 109 14.55 8.05 -0.87
N PRO A 110 15.77 8.62 -0.86
CA PRO A 110 16.16 9.65 0.10
C PRO A 110 15.19 10.86 0.16
N SER A 111 14.67 11.27 -1.00
CA SER A 111 13.75 12.40 -1.13
C SER A 111 12.50 12.09 -1.95
N LEU A 112 12.22 10.82 -2.30
CA LEU A 112 11.07 10.45 -3.12
C LEU A 112 10.02 9.72 -2.29
N PHE A 113 8.76 10.11 -2.46
CA PHE A 113 7.62 9.57 -1.74
C PHE A 113 6.56 9.08 -2.73
N ILE A 114 6.00 7.89 -2.49
CA ILE A 114 4.91 7.32 -3.28
C ILE A 114 3.59 7.32 -2.49
N THR A 115 2.50 7.68 -3.17
CA THR A 115 1.12 7.53 -2.71
C THR A 115 0.22 7.28 -3.92
N ASN A 116 -1.11 7.27 -3.77
CA ASN A 116 -2.01 7.11 -4.90
C ASN A 116 -2.18 8.39 -5.74
N ASN A 117 -2.53 8.26 -7.02
CA ASN A 117 -2.90 9.38 -7.87
C ASN A 117 -4.16 10.09 -7.33
N HIS A 118 -5.15 9.34 -6.86
CA HIS A 118 -6.34 9.96 -6.26
C HIS A 118 -6.10 10.61 -4.88
N VAL A 119 -4.91 10.44 -4.31
CA VAL A 119 -4.48 11.19 -3.11
C VAL A 119 -3.78 12.47 -3.53
N ILE A 120 -2.93 12.42 -4.55
CA ILE A 120 -2.22 13.57 -5.13
C ILE A 120 -2.34 13.53 -6.66
N TRP A 121 -3.21 14.38 -7.20
CA TRP A 121 -3.71 14.26 -8.57
C TRP A 121 -2.81 14.96 -9.58
N SER A 122 -2.12 16.01 -9.15
CA SER A 122 -1.30 16.87 -9.99
C SER A 122 -0.16 17.50 -9.19
N ALA A 123 0.82 18.07 -9.91
CA ALA A 123 1.88 18.87 -9.32
C ALA A 123 1.32 20.07 -8.53
N ASP A 124 0.26 20.72 -9.03
CA ASP A 124 -0.37 21.85 -8.34
C ASP A 124 -1.00 21.41 -7.00
N ASP A 125 -1.68 20.27 -6.97
CA ASP A 125 -2.25 19.68 -5.74
C ASP A 125 -1.14 19.33 -4.74
N ALA A 126 -0.07 18.70 -5.23
CA ALA A 126 1.11 18.36 -4.43
C ALA A 126 1.72 19.59 -3.74
N SER A 127 1.77 20.73 -4.43
CA SER A 127 2.35 21.98 -3.88
C SER A 127 1.62 22.52 -2.65
N ALA A 128 0.34 22.15 -2.49
CA ALA A 128 -0.51 22.52 -1.36
C ALA A 128 -0.60 21.41 -0.28
N MET A 129 0.28 20.40 -0.36
CA MET A 129 0.28 19.23 0.51
C MET A 129 1.67 18.95 1.09
N GLY A 130 1.71 17.98 2.01
CA GLY A 130 2.94 17.40 2.50
C GLY A 130 2.69 16.07 3.20
N VAL A 131 3.75 15.57 3.81
CA VAL A 131 3.74 14.33 4.58
C VAL A 131 4.08 14.61 6.03
N GLN A 132 3.34 13.97 6.95
CA GLN A 132 3.64 13.91 8.37
C GLN A 132 4.26 12.57 8.71
N PHE A 133 5.54 12.59 9.08
CA PHE A 133 6.23 11.43 9.64
C PHE A 133 6.11 11.41 11.17
N GLY A 134 6.14 10.21 11.77
CA GLY A 134 6.04 10.07 13.23
C GLY A 134 4.66 10.42 13.82
N TYR A 135 3.60 10.44 12.99
CA TYR A 135 2.23 10.60 13.47
C TYR A 135 1.72 9.27 14.07
N GLU A 136 2.26 8.88 15.21
CA GLU A 136 2.01 7.60 15.88
C GLU A 136 2.04 7.75 17.41
N PHE A 137 1.82 6.64 18.14
CA PHE A 137 2.05 6.58 19.58
C PHE A 137 3.49 6.17 19.87
N ALA A 138 4.10 6.78 20.88
CA ALA A 138 5.38 6.34 21.44
C ALA A 138 5.19 5.07 22.31
N ASP A 139 6.30 4.44 22.68
CA ASP A 139 6.31 3.18 23.45
C ASP A 139 5.60 3.29 24.83
N ASP A 140 5.55 4.49 25.40
CA ASP A 140 4.86 4.79 26.66
C ASP A 140 3.35 5.09 26.46
N GLY A 141 2.85 5.00 25.23
CA GLY A 141 1.47 5.29 24.85
C GLY A 141 1.18 6.78 24.63
N THR A 142 2.18 7.66 24.74
CA THR A 142 1.99 9.09 24.47
C THR A 142 1.95 9.39 22.98
N GLU A 143 1.32 10.50 22.62
CA GLU A 143 1.29 10.96 21.24
C GLU A 143 2.65 11.53 20.81
N SER A 144 3.25 10.93 19.77
CA SER A 144 4.48 11.47 19.18
C SER A 144 4.20 12.80 18.46
N GLN A 145 5.18 13.70 18.47
CA GLN A 145 5.10 14.94 17.68
C GLN A 145 5.44 14.64 16.21
N PRO A 146 4.48 14.80 15.28
CA PRO A 146 4.75 14.56 13.87
C PRO A 146 5.65 15.63 13.27
N ARG A 147 6.55 15.23 12.36
CA ARG A 147 7.35 16.15 11.55
C ARG A 147 6.70 16.30 10.18
N TYR A 148 6.31 17.53 9.84
CA TYR A 148 5.77 17.86 8.52
C TYR A 148 6.89 18.16 7.54
N CYS A 149 6.84 17.57 6.35
CA CYS A 149 7.69 17.88 5.21
C CYS A 149 6.80 18.22 4.01
N ALA A 150 7.02 19.37 3.36
CA ALA A 150 6.28 19.76 2.17
C ALA A 150 6.66 18.88 0.97
N PHE A 151 5.74 18.67 0.04
CA PHE A 151 6.08 18.12 -1.26
C PHE A 151 6.69 19.21 -2.17
N VAL A 152 7.56 18.79 -3.08
CA VAL A 152 8.37 19.65 -3.96
C VAL A 152 8.20 19.14 -5.40
N PRO A 153 7.00 19.24 -5.99
CA PRO A 153 6.69 18.67 -7.30
C PRO A 153 7.56 19.23 -8.45
N GLU A 154 8.09 20.43 -8.29
CA GLU A 154 9.06 21.05 -9.20
C GLU A 154 10.42 20.34 -9.22
N ARG A 155 10.78 19.63 -8.13
CA ARG A 155 12.00 18.80 -8.06
C ARG A 155 11.75 17.44 -8.72
N PHE A 156 10.60 16.83 -8.44
CA PHE A 156 10.17 15.59 -9.09
C PHE A 156 8.67 15.38 -8.92
N PHE A 157 7.98 15.05 -10.01
CA PHE A 157 6.59 14.61 -10.00
C PHE A 157 6.36 13.62 -11.16
N CYS A 158 5.82 12.44 -10.87
CA CYS A 158 5.42 11.44 -11.85
C CYS A 158 4.14 10.75 -11.37
N THR A 159 3.13 10.64 -12.22
CA THR A 159 1.84 10.07 -11.83
C THR A 159 1.28 9.18 -12.95
N ASP A 160 0.56 8.14 -12.55
CA ASP A 160 -0.15 7.22 -13.44
C ASP A 160 -1.57 7.00 -12.90
N VAL A 161 -2.57 7.35 -13.70
CA VAL A 161 -3.99 7.27 -13.34
C VAL A 161 -4.48 5.82 -13.38
N GLU A 162 -3.92 4.98 -14.24
CA GLU A 162 -4.35 3.58 -14.43
C GLU A 162 -3.90 2.71 -13.27
N LEU A 163 -2.62 2.80 -12.87
CA LEU A 163 -2.10 2.13 -11.68
C LEU A 163 -2.33 2.90 -10.37
N ASP A 164 -2.98 4.06 -10.46
CA ASP A 164 -3.35 4.91 -9.35
C ASP A 164 -2.17 5.19 -8.40
N PHE A 165 -1.06 5.71 -8.94
CA PHE A 165 0.09 6.12 -8.14
C PHE A 165 0.62 7.50 -8.52
N THR A 166 1.21 8.17 -7.54
CA THR A 166 1.99 9.40 -7.69
C THR A 166 3.29 9.25 -6.91
N VAL A 167 4.41 9.51 -7.57
CA VAL A 167 5.72 9.71 -6.95
C VAL A 167 6.04 11.20 -6.98
N VAL A 168 6.37 11.75 -5.83
CA VAL A 168 6.67 13.18 -5.65
C VAL A 168 7.90 13.36 -4.76
N ALA A 169 8.69 14.39 -5.05
CA ALA A 169 9.79 14.76 -4.17
C ALA A 169 9.30 15.38 -2.85
N VAL A 170 10.07 15.18 -1.79
CA VAL A 170 9.82 15.73 -0.44
C VAL A 170 10.94 16.72 -0.10
N ALA A 171 10.57 17.82 0.53
CA ALA A 171 11.51 18.82 1.02
C ALA A 171 12.44 18.23 2.08
N ASP A 172 13.65 18.77 2.15
CA ASP A 172 14.66 18.35 3.11
C ASP A 172 14.20 18.67 4.54
N LEU A 173 14.49 17.78 5.48
CA LEU A 173 14.22 17.93 6.89
C LEU A 173 15.52 18.28 7.62
N ASP A 174 15.56 19.43 8.28
CA ASP A 174 16.74 19.93 9.00
C ASP A 174 18.01 19.97 8.13
N GLY A 175 17.84 20.23 6.82
CA GLY A 175 18.93 20.32 5.84
C GLY A 175 19.38 19.01 5.21
N ALA A 176 18.69 17.89 5.49
CA ALA A 176 19.00 16.58 4.93
C ALA A 176 17.75 15.90 4.30
N PRO A 177 17.92 15.00 3.33
CA PRO A 177 16.83 14.19 2.78
C PRO A 177 16.04 13.44 3.88
N PRO A 178 14.69 13.45 3.88
CA PRO A 178 13.89 12.78 4.91
C PRO A 178 14.20 11.28 5.07
N GLY A 179 14.64 10.60 4.01
CA GLY A 179 15.02 9.19 4.05
C GLY A 179 16.19 8.86 4.97
N GLU A 180 17.04 9.83 5.32
CA GLU A 180 18.07 9.64 6.35
C GLU A 180 17.46 9.50 7.75
N ALA A 181 16.46 10.33 8.06
CA ALA A 181 15.77 10.35 9.34
C ALA A 181 14.66 9.30 9.45
N TYR A 182 14.09 8.86 8.33
CA TYR A 182 12.90 7.99 8.28
C TYR A 182 13.09 6.69 7.52
N ALA A 183 14.31 6.34 7.10
CA ALA A 183 14.57 5.20 6.24
C ALA A 183 13.81 5.27 4.89
N THR A 184 13.97 4.24 4.08
CA THR A 184 13.34 4.14 2.75
C THR A 184 12.90 2.70 2.48
N VAL A 185 11.91 2.54 1.61
CA VAL A 185 11.44 1.24 1.10
C VAL A 185 11.56 1.24 -0.42
N PRO A 186 12.62 0.65 -1.00
CA PRO A 186 12.82 0.68 -2.43
C PRO A 186 11.74 -0.11 -3.18
N LEU A 187 11.42 0.33 -4.40
CA LEU A 187 10.45 -0.35 -5.25
C LEU A 187 11.15 -1.44 -6.05
N ILE A 188 10.93 -2.71 -5.68
CA ILE A 188 11.56 -3.85 -6.34
C ILE A 188 10.73 -4.26 -7.57
N GLY A 189 11.33 -4.21 -8.76
CA GLY A 189 10.68 -4.57 -10.03
C GLY A 189 10.48 -6.07 -10.20
N ARG A 190 11.40 -6.87 -9.64
CA ARG A 190 11.36 -8.34 -9.71
C ARG A 190 10.05 -8.92 -9.19
N THR A 191 9.47 -9.83 -9.95
CA THR A 191 8.27 -10.60 -9.57
C THR A 191 8.62 -11.73 -8.57
N GLY A 192 7.61 -12.47 -8.09
CA GLY A 192 7.80 -13.55 -7.11
C GLY A 192 8.00 -13.07 -5.67
N LYS A 193 7.55 -11.84 -5.35
CA LYS A 193 7.61 -11.28 -3.98
C LYS A 193 6.55 -11.83 -3.05
N ALA A 194 5.40 -12.23 -3.59
CA ALA A 194 4.32 -12.88 -2.87
C ALA A 194 3.61 -13.85 -3.81
N VAL A 195 2.95 -14.86 -3.24
CA VAL A 195 2.07 -15.80 -3.93
C VAL A 195 0.72 -15.91 -3.19
N ARG A 196 -0.31 -16.45 -3.84
CA ARG A 196 -1.63 -16.60 -3.22
C ARG A 196 -1.55 -17.49 -1.98
N ALA A 197 -2.36 -17.15 -0.98
CA ALA A 197 -2.41 -17.71 0.38
C ALA A 197 -1.26 -17.32 1.33
N GLU A 198 -0.21 -16.61 0.88
CA GLU A 198 0.73 -15.97 1.82
C GLU A 198 0.08 -14.78 2.54
N PHE A 199 0.50 -14.52 3.77
CA PHE A 199 0.14 -13.31 4.51
C PHE A 199 0.91 -12.10 3.96
N LEU A 200 0.22 -10.97 3.89
CA LEU A 200 0.82 -9.68 3.59
C LEU A 200 0.91 -8.85 4.86
N ASN A 201 1.36 -7.60 4.81
CA ASN A 201 1.41 -6.69 5.95
C ASN A 201 1.13 -5.27 5.47
N VAL A 202 0.29 -4.51 6.16
CA VAL A 202 -0.03 -3.12 5.78
C VAL A 202 0.39 -2.17 6.90
N ILE A 203 1.10 -1.11 6.54
CA ILE A 203 1.41 0.00 7.46
C ILE A 203 0.70 1.24 6.92
N HIS A 204 -0.16 1.86 7.74
CA HIS A 204 -1.11 2.85 7.25
C HIS A 204 -1.63 3.82 8.31
N HIS A 205 -2.31 4.88 7.85
CA HIS A 205 -3.07 5.83 8.66
C HIS A 205 -4.58 5.65 8.46
N PRO A 206 -5.22 4.61 9.04
CA PRO A 206 -6.64 4.35 8.85
C PRO A 206 -7.49 5.49 9.41
N GLY A 207 -8.45 5.98 8.65
CA GLY A 207 -9.24 7.18 8.94
C GLY A 207 -8.44 8.48 8.92
N GLY A 208 -7.17 8.43 8.49
CA GLY A 208 -6.21 9.49 8.78
C GLY A 208 -5.76 9.52 10.24
N ASP A 209 -6.02 8.49 11.03
CA ASP A 209 -5.61 8.43 12.44
C ASP A 209 -4.11 8.12 12.57
N ARG A 210 -3.63 8.03 13.81
CA ARG A 210 -2.28 7.59 14.18
C ARG A 210 -1.91 6.30 13.44
N LYS A 211 -0.64 6.17 13.06
CA LYS A 211 -0.12 5.05 12.27
C LYS A 211 -0.45 3.72 12.95
N ARG A 212 -0.88 2.75 12.16
CA ARG A 212 -1.17 1.38 12.59
C ARG A 212 -0.51 0.39 11.65
N ILE A 213 -0.50 -0.86 12.09
CA ILE A 213 0.01 -2.00 11.33
C ILE A 213 -1.04 -3.11 11.36
N SER A 214 -1.37 -3.65 10.18
CA SER A 214 -2.25 -4.80 10.00
C SER A 214 -1.41 -6.00 9.57
N ILE A 215 -1.18 -6.92 10.51
CA ILE A 215 -0.38 -8.15 10.35
C ILE A 215 -1.19 -9.45 10.56
N ARG A 216 -2.51 -9.34 10.75
CA ARG A 216 -3.40 -10.47 10.97
C ARG A 216 -4.50 -10.46 9.93
N GLU A 217 -4.95 -11.65 9.53
CA GLU A 217 -6.08 -11.86 8.62
C GLU A 217 -5.92 -11.13 7.27
N ASN A 218 -4.69 -11.08 6.76
CA ASN A 218 -4.31 -10.23 5.62
C ASN A 218 -3.74 -10.99 4.42
N GLN A 219 -4.22 -12.22 4.21
CA GLN A 219 -3.76 -13.11 3.15
C GLN A 219 -4.00 -12.54 1.75
N MET A 220 -3.04 -12.77 0.85
CA MET A 220 -3.20 -12.58 -0.59
C MET A 220 -4.17 -13.62 -1.15
N VAL A 221 -5.25 -13.18 -1.80
CA VAL A 221 -6.34 -14.06 -2.26
C VAL A 221 -6.47 -14.15 -3.77
N ALA A 222 -6.00 -13.15 -4.51
CA ALA A 222 -6.03 -13.16 -5.96
C ALA A 222 -5.06 -12.13 -6.54
N GLU A 223 -4.73 -12.29 -7.81
CA GLU A 223 -4.06 -11.26 -8.60
C GLU A 223 -4.42 -11.34 -10.09
N ASP A 224 -4.19 -10.24 -10.79
CA ASP A 224 -4.11 -10.17 -12.24
C ASP A 224 -2.79 -9.49 -12.66
N ASP A 225 -2.71 -9.04 -13.91
CA ASP A 225 -1.49 -8.41 -14.41
C ASP A 225 -1.10 -7.16 -13.59
N LEU A 226 -2.08 -6.32 -13.26
CA LEU A 226 -1.87 -4.99 -12.67
C LEU A 226 -2.10 -4.96 -11.17
N TRP A 227 -3.02 -5.80 -10.67
CA TRP A 227 -3.56 -5.68 -9.32
C TRP A 227 -3.36 -6.96 -8.52
N LEU A 228 -3.11 -6.80 -7.23
CA LEU A 228 -3.24 -7.88 -6.25
C LEU A 228 -4.40 -7.60 -5.31
N ARG A 229 -5.04 -8.66 -4.83
CA ARG A 229 -6.17 -8.63 -3.92
C ARG A 229 -5.82 -9.41 -2.66
N TYR A 230 -6.18 -8.86 -1.52
CA TYR A 230 -5.81 -9.40 -0.23
C TYR A 230 -6.86 -9.05 0.83
N ARG A 231 -6.97 -9.87 1.87
CA ARG A 231 -7.80 -9.55 3.04
C ARG A 231 -7.06 -8.53 3.90
N SER A 232 -7.75 -7.73 4.71
CA SER A 232 -7.17 -6.88 5.77
C SER A 232 -8.28 -5.97 6.30
N ASP A 233 -8.18 -5.55 7.57
CA ASP A 233 -9.00 -4.50 8.18
C ASP A 233 -8.60 -3.08 7.72
N ALA A 234 -8.32 -2.89 6.43
CA ALA A 234 -7.99 -1.57 5.90
C ALA A 234 -9.27 -0.73 5.77
N ARG A 235 -9.22 0.50 6.30
CA ARG A 235 -10.32 1.48 6.28
C ARG A 235 -9.97 2.64 5.37
N ARG A 236 -10.95 3.49 5.03
CA ARG A 236 -10.73 4.80 4.37
C ARG A 236 -9.57 5.55 5.04
N GLY A 237 -8.67 6.19 4.30
CA GLY A 237 -7.42 6.77 4.82
C GLY A 237 -6.17 5.88 4.63
N SER A 238 -6.38 4.60 4.31
CA SER A 238 -5.30 3.68 3.92
C SER A 238 -4.85 3.86 2.48
N SER A 239 -5.52 4.69 1.67
CA SER A 239 -5.12 4.98 0.28
C SER A 239 -3.64 5.38 0.21
N GLY A 240 -2.89 4.67 -0.61
CA GLY A 240 -1.46 4.85 -0.82
C GLY A 240 -0.60 4.12 0.21
N ALA A 241 -1.20 3.35 1.12
CA ALA A 241 -0.45 2.55 2.07
C ALA A 241 0.37 1.46 1.35
N PRO A 242 1.65 1.29 1.72
CA PRO A 242 2.44 0.18 1.24
C PRO A 242 1.93 -1.14 1.83
N VAL A 243 1.82 -2.14 0.96
CA VAL A 243 1.51 -3.53 1.30
C VAL A 243 2.80 -4.33 1.13
N PHE A 244 3.19 -5.06 2.16
CA PHE A 244 4.45 -5.79 2.27
C PHE A 244 4.24 -7.30 2.32
N ASN A 245 5.28 -8.07 1.99
CA ASN A 245 5.40 -9.46 2.42
C ASN A 245 6.12 -9.54 3.79
N ASP A 246 6.35 -10.74 4.32
CA ASP A 246 7.05 -10.94 5.61
C ASP A 246 8.54 -10.57 5.59
N GLN A 247 9.09 -10.34 4.40
CA GLN A 247 10.44 -9.83 4.23
C GLN A 247 10.49 -8.29 4.15
N TRP A 248 9.36 -7.62 4.44
CA TRP A 248 9.19 -6.17 4.37
C TRP A 248 9.52 -5.56 3.00
N GLU A 249 9.30 -6.34 1.94
CA GLU A 249 9.37 -5.87 0.56
C GLU A 249 8.00 -5.37 0.13
N MET A 250 7.93 -4.16 -0.42
CA MET A 250 6.66 -3.65 -0.93
C MET A 250 6.20 -4.47 -2.15
N VAL A 251 5.04 -5.13 -2.01
CA VAL A 251 4.42 -5.95 -3.05
C VAL A 251 3.32 -5.21 -3.78
N ALA A 252 2.59 -4.33 -3.09
CA ALA A 252 1.59 -3.45 -3.66
C ALA A 252 1.50 -2.09 -2.98
N LEU A 253 0.86 -1.16 -3.70
CA LEU A 253 0.34 0.10 -3.18
C LEU A 253 -1.19 -0.03 -3.02
N HIS A 254 -1.71 0.01 -1.80
CA HIS A 254 -3.14 -0.08 -1.55
C HIS A 254 -3.87 1.09 -2.21
N HIS A 255 -4.96 0.82 -2.95
CA HIS A 255 -5.74 1.88 -3.63
C HIS A 255 -7.24 1.85 -3.37
N GLY A 256 -7.78 0.71 -2.91
CA GLY A 256 -9.19 0.62 -2.57
C GLY A 256 -9.62 -0.73 -1.99
N GLY A 257 -10.88 -0.79 -1.60
CA GLY A 257 -11.54 -1.97 -1.06
C GLY A 257 -12.63 -2.50 -1.97
N VAL A 258 -12.89 -3.80 -1.90
CA VAL A 258 -14.03 -4.47 -2.53
C VAL A 258 -15.21 -4.36 -1.55
N PRO A 259 -16.24 -3.54 -1.84
CA PRO A 259 -17.37 -3.37 -0.93
C PRO A 259 -18.13 -4.70 -0.78
N MET A 260 -18.50 -5.01 0.46
CA MET A 260 -19.39 -6.13 0.73
C MET A 260 -20.81 -5.76 0.28
N ARG A 261 -21.50 -6.66 -0.43
CA ARG A 261 -22.83 -6.41 -1.00
C ARG A 261 -23.82 -7.52 -0.68
N ASP A 262 -25.09 -7.16 -0.52
CA ASP A 262 -26.19 -8.12 -0.45
C ASP A 262 -26.51 -8.74 -1.82
N GLU A 263 -27.45 -9.71 -1.85
CA GLU A 263 -27.90 -10.38 -3.08
C GLU A 263 -28.49 -9.41 -4.12
N SER A 264 -28.99 -8.25 -3.69
CA SER A 264 -29.51 -7.21 -4.59
C SER A 264 -28.44 -6.27 -5.13
N GLY A 265 -27.19 -6.41 -4.65
CA GLY A 265 -26.06 -5.59 -5.01
C GLY A 265 -25.93 -4.29 -4.20
N ALA A 266 -26.67 -4.14 -3.10
CA ALA A 266 -26.55 -2.99 -2.20
C ALA A 266 -25.33 -3.16 -1.28
N ASP A 267 -24.56 -2.08 -1.08
CA ASP A 267 -23.42 -2.07 -0.15
C ASP A 267 -23.90 -2.32 1.28
N LEU A 268 -23.10 -3.05 2.07
CA LEU A 268 -23.37 -3.39 3.46
C LEU A 268 -22.49 -2.61 4.42
N ASP A 269 -23.00 -2.40 5.64
CA ASP A 269 -22.23 -1.89 6.77
C ASP A 269 -21.51 -3.04 7.49
N VAL A 270 -20.62 -2.71 8.42
CA VAL A 270 -19.86 -3.69 9.23
C VAL A 270 -20.74 -4.61 10.09
N ASN A 271 -22.02 -4.29 10.27
CA ASN A 271 -22.99 -5.11 10.99
C ASN A 271 -23.85 -5.98 10.04
N GLY A 272 -23.63 -5.91 8.73
CA GLY A 272 -24.39 -6.62 7.70
C GLY A 272 -25.74 -5.98 7.33
N ALA A 273 -26.02 -4.76 7.81
CA ALA A 273 -27.16 -3.97 7.37
C ALA A 273 -26.84 -3.22 6.06
N ARG A 274 -27.86 -2.74 5.35
CA ARG A 274 -27.63 -1.91 4.15
C ARG A 274 -26.96 -0.60 4.56
N TRP A 275 -25.82 -0.32 3.93
CA TRP A 275 -25.09 0.92 4.13
C TRP A 275 -25.67 2.03 3.24
N THR A 276 -25.73 3.24 3.79
CA THR A 276 -26.10 4.46 3.07
C THR A 276 -25.05 5.56 3.31
N PRO A 277 -24.87 6.52 2.38
CA PRO A 277 -23.83 7.54 2.50
C PRO A 277 -23.84 8.36 3.79
N ASP A 278 -25.00 8.56 4.41
CA ASP A 278 -25.18 9.27 5.68
C ASP A 278 -24.64 8.51 6.90
N MET A 279 -24.41 7.20 6.79
CA MET A 279 -23.80 6.38 7.85
C MET A 279 -22.29 6.56 7.97
N GLY A 280 -21.67 7.31 7.04
CA GLY A 280 -20.23 7.50 6.99
C GLY A 280 -19.49 6.31 6.36
N GLU A 281 -18.43 6.59 5.59
CA GLU A 281 -17.63 5.57 4.90
C GLU A 281 -16.92 4.61 5.87
N GLU A 282 -16.68 5.04 7.11
CA GLU A 282 -16.04 4.23 8.16
C GLU A 282 -16.89 3.04 8.63
N THR A 283 -18.20 3.08 8.40
CA THR A 283 -19.12 1.99 8.76
C THR A 283 -19.32 0.99 7.62
N LYS A 284 -18.80 1.28 6.43
CA LYS A 284 -18.95 0.43 5.26
C LYS A 284 -18.11 -0.85 5.38
N ALA A 285 -18.71 -1.98 5.05
CA ALA A 285 -18.03 -3.28 5.05
C ALA A 285 -17.30 -3.53 3.72
N TYR A 286 -16.13 -4.14 3.84
CA TYR A 286 -15.31 -4.57 2.71
C TYR A 286 -14.97 -6.05 2.87
N THR A 287 -15.00 -6.80 1.77
CA THR A 287 -14.66 -8.24 1.78
C THR A 287 -13.17 -8.48 1.53
N ALA A 288 -12.54 -7.56 0.81
CA ALA A 288 -11.13 -7.61 0.45
C ALA A 288 -10.63 -6.21 0.09
N ASN A 289 -9.32 -6.10 -0.09
CA ASN A 289 -8.60 -4.93 -0.54
C ASN A 289 -7.92 -5.20 -1.87
N GLU A 290 -7.61 -4.14 -2.59
CA GLU A 290 -6.87 -4.19 -3.84
C GLU A 290 -5.71 -3.20 -3.80
N GLY A 291 -4.58 -3.60 -4.38
CA GLY A 291 -3.41 -2.75 -4.51
C GLY A 291 -2.70 -2.94 -5.85
N ALA A 292 -2.17 -1.85 -6.39
CA ALA A 292 -1.38 -1.87 -7.61
C ALA A 292 -0.07 -2.63 -7.37
N ARG A 293 0.26 -3.59 -8.22
CA ARG A 293 1.47 -4.41 -8.08
C ARG A 293 2.70 -3.54 -8.28
N VAL A 294 3.61 -3.55 -7.30
CA VAL A 294 4.84 -2.73 -7.37
C VAL A 294 5.68 -3.08 -8.59
N SER A 295 5.69 -4.33 -9.05
CA SER A 295 6.42 -4.71 -10.28
C SER A 295 5.91 -3.98 -11.53
N ARG A 296 4.61 -3.63 -11.58
CA ARG A 296 4.00 -2.85 -12.67
C ARG A 296 4.23 -1.36 -12.50
N ILE A 297 4.20 -0.85 -11.26
CA ILE A 297 4.60 0.53 -10.94
C ILE A 297 6.04 0.79 -11.38
N VAL A 298 6.98 -0.09 -11.02
CA VAL A 298 8.39 0.00 -11.42
C VAL A 298 8.54 0.03 -12.93
N ARG A 299 7.79 -0.83 -13.64
CA ARG A 299 7.79 -0.83 -15.11
C ARG A 299 7.33 0.52 -15.68
N ARG A 300 6.22 1.07 -15.20
CA ARG A 300 5.73 2.40 -15.64
C ARG A 300 6.72 3.51 -15.34
N LEU A 301 7.36 3.50 -14.17
CA LEU A 301 8.37 4.49 -13.80
C LEU A 301 9.61 4.44 -14.72
N ARG A 302 10.04 3.24 -15.14
CA ARG A 302 11.14 3.06 -16.10
C ARG A 302 10.77 3.49 -17.51
N GLU A 303 9.53 3.22 -17.93
CA GLU A 303 9.02 3.58 -19.26
C GLU A 303 8.62 5.06 -19.36
N ALA A 304 8.44 5.76 -18.23
CA ALA A 304 8.09 7.19 -18.21
C ALA A 304 9.13 8.02 -18.98
N GLU A 305 8.73 9.13 -19.61
CA GLU A 305 9.67 10.08 -20.20
C GLU A 305 10.02 11.14 -19.15
N LEU A 306 11.27 11.13 -18.66
CA LEU A 306 11.76 12.04 -17.61
C LEU A 306 13.07 12.68 -18.06
N ALA A 307 13.31 13.92 -17.67
CA ALA A 307 14.62 14.56 -17.82
C ALA A 307 15.69 13.81 -17.00
N ASP A 308 16.95 13.87 -17.43
CA ASP A 308 18.06 13.08 -16.85
C ASP A 308 18.19 13.23 -15.33
N ALA A 309 18.04 14.45 -14.80
CA ALA A 309 18.10 14.68 -13.36
C ALA A 309 16.96 13.99 -12.60
N ALA A 310 15.75 13.97 -13.16
CA ALA A 310 14.62 13.25 -12.59
C ALA A 310 14.79 11.73 -12.77
N ARG A 311 15.37 11.28 -13.89
CA ARG A 311 15.70 9.87 -14.13
C ARG A 311 16.63 9.33 -13.05
N GLN A 312 17.70 10.05 -12.73
CA GLN A 312 18.65 9.62 -11.70
C GLN A 312 17.96 9.46 -10.33
N LEU A 313 17.12 10.42 -9.94
CA LEU A 313 16.39 10.36 -8.67
C LEU A 313 15.50 9.12 -8.57
N ILE A 314 14.79 8.78 -9.65
CA ILE A 314 13.91 7.60 -9.62
C ILE A 314 14.71 6.31 -9.63
N ASP A 315 15.79 6.22 -10.43
CA ASP A 315 16.61 5.01 -10.54
C ASP A 315 17.23 4.63 -9.17
N ASP A 316 17.62 5.62 -8.36
CA ASP A 316 18.12 5.41 -6.99
C ASP A 316 17.04 4.85 -6.03
N ALA A 317 15.75 5.04 -6.34
CA ALA A 317 14.62 4.51 -5.58
C ALA A 317 14.12 3.14 -6.08
N LEU A 318 14.61 2.68 -7.24
CA LEU A 318 14.25 1.38 -7.81
C LEU A 318 15.22 0.30 -7.33
N GLY A 319 14.67 -0.79 -6.81
CA GLY A 319 15.42 -1.98 -6.43
C GLY A 319 15.68 -2.93 -7.60
N GLU A 320 16.04 -4.16 -7.25
CA GLU A 320 16.34 -5.24 -8.21
C GLU A 320 15.28 -5.44 -9.30
N GLU A 321 15.75 -5.68 -10.54
CA GLU A 321 14.94 -6.18 -11.68
C GLU A 321 14.55 -7.63 -11.50
#